data_AF-A0AA88H0M6-F1
#
_entry.id   AF-A0AA88H0M6-F1
#
_cell.length_a   1.000
_cell.length_b   1.000
_cell.length_c   1.000
_cell.angle_alpha   90.00
_cell.angle_beta   90.00
_cell.angle_gamma   90.00
#
_symmetry.space_group_name_H-M   'P 1'
#
loop_
_entity.id
_entity.type
_entity.pdbx_description
1 polymer ?
#
loop_
_entity_poly.entity_id
_entity_poly.type
_entity_poly.pdbx_seq_one_letter_code
_entity_poly.pdbx_strand_id
1 'polypeptide(L)'
;MEKKILSKATSENDEPTPGWMYHHIASTTKKSPQACEETATWLMKRLTHKNVQVKKKVLLIIKSVAQYGDPEFARIIVKRSEEIKQYANFRGEKDPLHGML
;
A
#
# COMPACT_ATOMS: atom_id res chain seq x y z
N MET A 1 -12.56 2.58 -7.41
CA MET A 1 -11.58 2.82 -6.32
C MET A 1 -11.63 4.26 -5.81
N GLU A 2 -11.17 4.56 -4.59
CA GLU A 2 -11.09 5.92 -4.01
C GLU A 2 -9.68 6.54 -4.21
N LYS A 3 -9.35 6.93 -5.46
CA LYS A 3 -7.99 7.38 -5.83
C LYS A 3 -7.45 8.53 -4.98
N LYS A 4 -8.30 9.49 -4.58
CA LYS A 4 -7.88 10.65 -3.76
C LYS A 4 -7.38 10.21 -2.37
N ILE A 5 -8.08 9.26 -1.74
CA ILE A 5 -7.68 8.71 -0.44
C ILE A 5 -6.39 7.92 -0.55
N LEU A 6 -6.26 7.08 -1.59
CA LEU A 6 -5.04 6.31 -1.86
C LEU A 6 -3.81 7.19 -2.07
N SER A 7 -3.93 8.28 -2.85
CA SER A 7 -2.85 9.25 -3.04
C SER A 7 -2.47 9.94 -1.73
N LYS A 8 -3.45 10.36 -0.93
CA LYS A 8 -3.20 11.01 0.37
C LYS A 8 -2.56 10.04 1.37
N ALA A 9 -3.02 8.80 1.42
CA ALA A 9 -2.50 7.77 2.32
C ALA A 9 -1.08 7.33 1.97
N THR A 10 -0.61 7.62 0.75
CA THR A 10 0.72 7.27 0.23
C THR A 10 1.50 8.51 -0.22
N SER A 11 1.28 9.63 0.47
CA SER A 11 2.06 10.86 0.30
C SER A 11 3.54 10.63 0.62
N GLU A 12 4.40 11.43 -0.01
CA GLU A 12 5.86 11.38 0.17
C GLU A 12 6.36 11.95 1.50
N ASN A 13 5.49 12.65 2.24
CA ASN A 13 5.85 13.20 3.54
C ASN A 13 6.15 12.11 4.58
N ASP A 14 6.88 12.46 5.63
CA ASP A 14 7.22 11.53 6.72
C ASP A 14 6.09 11.32 7.73
N GLU A 15 4.99 12.07 7.60
CA GLU A 15 3.81 11.88 8.44
C GLU A 15 3.22 10.48 8.25
N PRO A 16 2.88 9.78 9.34
CA PRO A 16 2.25 8.47 9.24
C PRO A 16 0.87 8.59 8.58
N THR A 17 0.48 7.57 7.82
CA THR A 17 -0.88 7.47 7.28
C THR A 17 -1.88 7.44 8.46
N PRO A 18 -2.86 8.36 8.51
CA PRO A 18 -3.85 8.36 9.59
C PRO A 18 -4.63 7.03 9.66
N GLY A 19 -4.85 6.52 10.87
CA GLY A 19 -5.50 5.22 11.13
C GLY A 19 -6.82 5.02 10.37
N TRP A 20 -7.66 6.05 10.32
CA TRP A 20 -8.95 6.00 9.63
C TRP A 20 -8.83 5.74 8.12
N MET A 21 -7.73 6.14 7.47
CA MET A 21 -7.54 5.90 6.03
C MET A 21 -7.37 4.41 5.74
N TYR A 22 -6.69 3.66 6.61
CA TYR A 22 -6.58 2.21 6.46
C TYR A 22 -7.96 1.54 6.47
N HIS A 23 -8.79 1.89 7.46
CA HIS A 23 -10.17 1.38 7.56
C HIS A 23 -11.03 1.79 6.38
N HIS A 24 -10.88 3.03 5.90
CA HIS A 24 -11.61 3.54 4.75
C HIS A 24 -11.24 2.79 3.46
N ILE A 25 -9.95 2.56 3.21
CA ILE A 25 -9.48 1.81 2.03
C ILE A 25 -9.93 0.35 2.12
N ALA A 26 -9.83 -0.29 3.29
CA ALA A 26 -10.35 -1.64 3.49
C ALA A 26 -11.85 -1.72 3.20
N SER A 27 -12.64 -0.76 3.69
CA SER A 27 -14.08 -0.68 3.40
C SER A 27 -14.37 -0.44 1.92
N THR A 28 -13.51 0.31 1.22
CA THR A 28 -13.63 0.55 -0.23
C THR A 28 -13.53 -0.73 -1.04
N THR A 29 -12.65 -1.66 -0.65
CA THR A 29 -12.51 -2.94 -1.36
C THR A 29 -13.77 -3.81 -1.28
N LYS A 30 -14.58 -3.66 -0.22
CA LYS A 30 -15.83 -4.41 -0.03
C LYS A 30 -17.02 -3.84 -0.81
N LYS A 31 -16.88 -2.66 -1.44
CA LYS A 31 -17.99 -2.00 -2.16
C LYS A 31 -18.37 -2.74 -3.44
N SER A 32 -17.39 -3.32 -4.14
CA SER A 32 -17.61 -4.13 -5.35
C SER A 32 -16.34 -4.89 -5.74
N PRO A 33 -16.45 -5.99 -6.51
CA PRO A 33 -15.29 -6.70 -7.05
C PRO A 33 -14.34 -5.79 -7.84
N GLN A 34 -14.90 -4.89 -8.66
CA GLN A 34 -14.13 -3.91 -9.41
C GLN A 34 -13.36 -2.96 -8.50
N ALA A 35 -13.98 -2.46 -7.41
CA ALA A 35 -13.30 -1.58 -6.47
C ALA A 35 -12.14 -2.28 -5.75
N CYS A 36 -12.29 -3.58 -5.45
CA CYS A 36 -11.23 -4.42 -4.89
C CYS A 36 -10.06 -4.54 -5.87
N GLU A 37 -10.32 -4.96 -7.10
CA GLU A 37 -9.30 -5.17 -8.14
C GLU A 37 -8.55 -3.88 -8.51
N GLU A 38 -9.27 -2.77 -8.68
CA GLU A 38 -8.68 -1.46 -8.96
C GLU A 38 -7.79 -0.99 -7.80
N THR A 39 -8.23 -1.19 -6.55
CA THR A 39 -7.44 -0.83 -5.36
C THR A 39 -6.15 -1.65 -5.28
N ALA A 40 -6.23 -2.96 -5.48
CA ALA A 40 -5.07 -3.84 -5.49
C ALA A 40 -4.09 -3.46 -6.60
N THR A 41 -4.58 -3.25 -7.82
CA THR A 41 -3.78 -2.85 -8.98
C THR A 41 -3.09 -1.51 -8.75
N TRP A 42 -3.81 -0.54 -8.21
CA TRP A 42 -3.26 0.77 -7.91
C TRP A 42 -2.16 0.71 -6.86
N LEU A 43 -2.36 -0.01 -5.75
CA LEU A 43 -1.36 -0.16 -4.69
C LEU A 43 -0.10 -0.83 -5.19
N MET A 44 -0.23 -1.92 -5.97
CA MET A 44 0.92 -2.59 -6.55
C MET A 44 1.70 -1.69 -7.52
N LYS A 45 1.00 -0.89 -8.34
CA LYS A 45 1.67 0.13 -9.17
C LYS A 45 2.34 1.20 -8.31
N ARG A 46 1.72 1.63 -7.20
CA ARG A 46 2.30 2.63 -6.29
C ARG A 46 3.54 2.11 -5.56
N LEU A 47 3.66 0.80 -5.35
CA LEU A 47 4.80 0.17 -4.70
C LEU A 47 6.12 0.35 -5.48
N THR A 48 6.05 0.55 -6.80
CA THR A 48 7.25 0.77 -7.64
C THR A 48 7.79 2.21 -7.55
N HIS A 49 7.14 3.10 -6.79
CA HIS A 49 7.55 4.50 -6.63
C HIS A 49 8.99 4.65 -6.07
N LYS A 50 9.73 5.68 -6.49
CA LYS A 50 11.14 5.88 -6.06
C LYS A 50 11.29 6.17 -4.56
N ASN A 51 10.35 6.91 -3.99
CA ASN A 51 10.38 7.34 -2.59
C ASN A 51 10.09 6.17 -1.62
N VAL A 52 11.00 5.93 -0.68
CA VAL A 52 10.93 4.83 0.30
C VAL A 52 9.73 4.95 1.24
N GLN A 53 9.35 6.16 1.66
CA GLN A 53 8.18 6.39 2.50
C GLN A 53 6.90 5.96 1.79
N VAL A 54 6.80 6.22 0.48
CA VAL A 54 5.67 5.76 -0.34
C VAL A 54 5.62 4.23 -0.34
N LYS A 55 6.75 3.55 -0.57
CA LYS A 55 6.81 2.07 -0.55
C LYS A 55 6.36 1.52 0.81
N LYS A 56 6.90 2.05 1.90
CA LYS A 56 6.55 1.66 3.28
C LYS A 56 5.06 1.83 3.56
N LYS A 57 4.49 3.00 3.22
CA LYS A 57 3.06 3.28 3.38
C LYS A 57 2.19 2.32 2.56
N VAL A 58 2.57 2.04 1.31
CA VAL A 58 1.86 1.07 0.46
C VAL A 58 1.87 -0.33 1.10
N LEU A 59 3.01 -0.82 1.59
CA LEU A 59 3.10 -2.14 2.23
C LEU A 59 2.22 -2.22 3.50
N LEU A 60 2.19 -1.17 4.31
CA LEU A 60 1.31 -1.09 5.48
C LEU A 60 -0.18 -1.11 5.10
N ILE A 61 -0.54 -0.41 4.02
CA ILE A 61 -1.93 -0.41 3.51
C ILE A 61 -2.29 -1.80 2.98
N ILE A 62 -1.43 -2.44 2.18
CA ILE A 62 -1.65 -3.81 1.69
C ILE A 62 -1.87 -4.78 2.85
N LYS A 63 -1.02 -4.73 3.89
CA LYS A 63 -1.19 -5.54 5.10
C LYS A 63 -2.55 -5.31 5.76
N SER A 64 -2.94 -4.05 5.96
CA SER A 64 -4.22 -3.71 6.60
C SER A 64 -5.42 -4.16 5.76
N VAL A 65 -5.38 -3.96 4.44
CA VAL A 65 -6.50 -4.32 3.56
C VAL A 65 -6.59 -5.84 3.41
N ALA A 66 -5.47 -6.57 3.39
CA ALA A 66 -5.49 -8.03 3.41
C ALA A 66 -6.12 -8.59 4.70
N GLN A 67 -6.00 -7.89 5.83
CA GLN A 67 -6.58 -8.30 7.11
C GLN A 67 -8.06 -7.90 7.26
N TYR A 68 -8.43 -6.70 6.82
CA TYR A 68 -9.73 -6.09 7.14
C TYR A 68 -10.63 -5.81 5.92
N GLY A 69 -10.09 -5.93 4.71
CA GLY A 69 -10.77 -5.66 3.44
C GLY A 69 -11.56 -6.84 2.91
N ASP A 70 -11.82 -6.83 1.61
CA ASP A 70 -12.43 -7.96 0.89
C ASP A 70 -11.44 -9.15 0.81
N PRO A 71 -11.86 -10.40 1.09
CA PRO A 71 -10.97 -11.56 1.00
C PRO A 71 -10.32 -11.76 -0.38
N GLU A 72 -10.98 -11.33 -1.46
CA GLU A 72 -10.43 -11.41 -2.81
C GLU A 72 -9.18 -10.52 -2.96
N PHE A 73 -9.10 -9.42 -2.21
CA PHE A 73 -7.91 -8.57 -2.19
C PHE A 73 -6.67 -9.39 -1.79
N ALA A 74 -6.77 -10.17 -0.71
CA ALA A 74 -5.66 -11.00 -0.25
C ALA A 74 -5.27 -12.05 -1.31
N ARG A 75 -6.25 -12.64 -2.02
CA ARG A 75 -5.98 -13.59 -3.11
C ARG A 75 -5.23 -12.94 -4.26
N ILE A 76 -5.63 -11.75 -4.69
CA ILE A 76 -4.95 -10.97 -5.73
C ILE A 76 -3.49 -10.69 -5.31
N ILE A 77 -3.29 -10.26 -4.08
CA ILE A 77 -1.95 -9.95 -3.55
C ILE A 77 -1.06 -11.20 -3.47
N VAL A 78 -1.59 -12.34 -3.02
CA VAL A 78 -0.83 -13.61 -2.95
C VAL A 78 -0.38 -14.07 -4.34
N LYS A 79 -1.23 -13.95 -5.37
CA LYS A 79 -0.87 -14.25 -6.76
C LYS A 79 0.27 -13.37 -7.28
N ARG A 80 0.47 -12.21 -6.68
CA ARG A 80 1.51 -11.21 -7.02
C ARG A 80 2.62 -11.14 -5.97
N SER A 81 2.75 -12.14 -5.11
CA SER A 81 3.65 -12.11 -3.96
C SER A 81 5.13 -11.96 -4.34
N GLU A 82 5.57 -12.49 -5.48
CA GLU A 82 6.93 -12.29 -5.99
C GLU A 82 7.26 -10.80 -6.22
N GLU A 83 6.29 -10.02 -6.70
CA GLU A 83 6.46 -8.57 -6.85
C GLU A 83 6.66 -7.86 -5.50
N ILE A 84 6.15 -8.42 -4.41
CA ILE A 84 6.27 -7.83 -3.07
C ILE A 84 7.56 -8.29 -2.38
N LYS A 85 7.96 -9.55 -2.56
CA LYS A 85 9.13 -10.15 -1.91
C LYS A 85 10.43 -9.38 -2.16
N GLN A 86 10.59 -8.78 -3.33
CA GLN A 86 11.76 -7.94 -3.65
C GLN A 86 11.95 -6.76 -2.68
N TYR A 87 10.89 -6.31 -2.01
CA TYR A 87 10.94 -5.20 -1.06
C TYR A 87 11.30 -5.63 0.37
N ALA A 88 11.35 -6.94 0.67
CA ALA A 88 11.71 -7.44 2.01
C ALA A 88 13.16 -7.10 2.40
N ASN A 89 14.05 -7.00 1.41
CA ASN A 89 15.45 -6.64 1.57
C ASN A 89 15.80 -5.28 0.97
N PHE A 90 14.78 -4.46 0.63
CA PHE A 90 15.03 -3.15 0.04
C PHE A 90 15.80 -2.29 1.03
N ARG A 91 16.91 -1.71 0.56
CA ARG A 91 17.68 -0.71 1.28
C ARG A 91 17.59 0.58 0.50
N GLY A 92 16.98 1.59 1.10
CA GLY A 92 16.91 2.92 0.55
C GLY A 92 18.28 3.60 0.51
N GLU A 93 18.32 4.76 -0.11
CA GLU A 93 19.47 5.66 0.04
C GLU A 93 19.64 6.03 1.52
N LYS A 94 20.90 6.24 1.94
CA LYS A 94 21.16 6.71 3.31
C LYS A 94 20.54 8.08 3.49
N ASP A 95 19.51 8.16 4.30
CA ASP A 95 18.96 9.41 4.78
C ASP A 95 19.99 10.05 5.74
N PRO A 96 20.37 11.33 5.55
CA PRO A 96 21.35 12.00 6.40
C PRO A 96 20.95 12.08 7.88
N LEU A 97 19.65 12.09 8.21
CA LEU A 97 19.13 12.14 9.58
C LEU A 97 18.88 10.74 10.18
N HIS A 98 18.43 9.79 9.37
CA HIS A 98 17.93 8.49 9.86
C HIS A 98 18.81 7.29 9.48
N GLY A 99 19.89 7.49 8.72
CA GLY A 99 20.78 6.40 8.29
C GLY A 99 20.20 5.60 7.13
N MET A 100 20.43 4.28 7.07
CA MET A 100 19.79 3.44 6.04
C MET A 100 18.31 3.22 6.39
N LEU A 101 17.40 3.61 5.48
CA LEU A 101 15.97 3.30 5.55
C LEU A 101 15.61 2.03 4.79
#